data_AF-A0A3M1PR07-F1
#
_entry.id   AF-A0A3M1PR07-F1
#
_cell.length_a   1.000
_cell.length_b   1.000
_cell.length_c   1.000
_cell.angle_alpha   90.00
_cell.angle_beta   90.00
_cell.angle_gamma   90.00
#
_symmetry.space_group_name_H-M   'P 1'
#
loop_
_entity.id
_entity.type
_entity.pdbx_description
1 polymer ?
#
loop_
_entity_poly.entity_id
_entity_poly.type
_entity_poly.pdbx_seq_one_letter_code
_entity_poly.pdbx_strand_id
1 'polypeptide(L)'
;EISVVVDRIVIRAGLETRLADSIETALELADGLAIAEFADPAPDGSPREPIVFSAKFACPVSGFTIEEIEPRLFSFNSPYGACPECDGLGMKLVFDPDLIVPDPAKSLREGAIDPWNRGIVAYYRQILDNLARAFAIDLDTPWQDLPEEHRRLILHGSGDEAVAFVLHDGRRRFKVTRPFEGVIAHLERRWRESESAWMRDEIARYQVEHVCPACGGHRLKPEALAVKIAGRHIGEVTALSVKDALAWFAALPDRLSDKERMIADKVLREITERLGFLQNVGLEYLTLSRAAGTLSGGEAQRIRLASQIGSGLTGVLYVLDEPSIGLHQRDNARLIA
;
A
#
# COMPACT_ATOMS: atom_id res chain seq x y z
N GLU A 1 36.39 -9.29 -6.40
CA GLU A 1 35.58 -10.06 -7.37
C GLU A 1 36.47 -11.01 -8.13
N ILE A 2 35.95 -12.18 -8.50
CA ILE A 2 36.65 -13.16 -9.33
C ILE A 2 35.86 -13.25 -10.63
N SER A 3 36.47 -12.82 -11.73
CA SER A 3 35.87 -12.91 -13.07
C SER A 3 36.61 -13.97 -13.87
N VAL A 4 35.86 -14.80 -14.60
CA VAL A 4 36.42 -15.83 -15.48
C VAL A 4 36.33 -15.33 -16.91
N VAL A 5 37.49 -15.27 -17.59
CA VAL A 5 37.54 -14.93 -19.01
C VAL A 5 37.14 -16.17 -19.81
N VAL A 6 35.97 -16.14 -20.43
CA VAL A 6 35.42 -17.26 -21.20
C VAL A 6 35.95 -17.27 -22.63
N ASP A 7 35.93 -16.14 -23.32
CA ASP A 7 36.47 -16.02 -24.68
C ASP A 7 37.00 -14.60 -24.97
N ARG A 8 37.80 -14.47 -26.03
CA ARG A 8 38.24 -13.20 -26.61
C ARG A 8 37.94 -13.19 -28.09
N ILE A 9 37.05 -12.31 -28.51
CA ILE A 9 36.51 -12.27 -29.87
C ILE A 9 36.67 -10.90 -30.50
N VAL A 10 36.84 -10.89 -31.82
CA VAL A 10 36.80 -9.68 -32.65
C VAL A 10 35.52 -9.76 -33.48
N ILE A 11 34.62 -8.78 -33.31
CA ILE A 11 33.31 -8.77 -33.97
C ILE A 11 33.49 -8.67 -35.49
N ARG A 12 33.06 -9.71 -36.21
CA ARG A 12 33.08 -9.83 -37.68
C ARG A 12 31.86 -10.65 -38.13
N ALA A 13 31.44 -10.49 -39.38
CA ALA A 13 30.36 -11.30 -39.94
C ALA A 13 30.74 -12.79 -39.97
N GLY A 14 29.80 -13.69 -39.63
CA GLY A 14 30.02 -15.14 -39.57
C GLY A 14 30.49 -15.67 -38.20
N LEU A 15 30.51 -14.83 -37.16
CA LEU A 15 30.92 -15.19 -35.80
C LEU A 15 29.73 -15.45 -34.86
N GLU A 16 28.51 -15.45 -35.37
CA GLU A 16 27.27 -15.49 -34.60
C GLU A 16 27.18 -16.74 -33.71
N THR A 17 27.54 -17.92 -34.24
CA THR A 17 27.54 -19.18 -33.49
C THR A 17 28.54 -19.18 -32.34
N ARG A 18 29.77 -18.71 -32.59
CA ARG A 18 30.81 -18.65 -31.54
C ARG A 18 30.45 -17.63 -30.45
N LEU A 19 29.86 -16.50 -30.85
CA LEU A 19 29.39 -15.50 -29.91
C LEU A 19 28.29 -16.08 -29.02
N ALA A 20 27.32 -16.79 -29.61
CA ALA A 20 26.25 -17.47 -28.87
C ALA A 20 26.81 -18.49 -27.87
N ASP A 21 27.69 -19.40 -28.31
CA ASP A 21 28.30 -20.43 -27.44
C ASP A 21 29.08 -19.79 -26.28
N SER A 22 29.80 -18.69 -26.54
CA SER A 22 30.60 -18.00 -25.52
C SER A 22 29.72 -17.29 -24.49
N ILE A 23 28.63 -16.66 -24.94
CA ILE A 23 27.66 -16.01 -24.04
C ILE A 23 26.94 -17.07 -23.21
N GLU A 24 26.50 -18.17 -23.82
CA GLU A 24 25.84 -19.29 -23.11
C GLU A 24 26.76 -19.88 -22.04
N THR A 25 28.02 -20.17 -22.39
CA THR A 25 29.02 -20.66 -21.44
C THR A 25 29.25 -19.67 -20.28
N ALA A 26 29.33 -18.37 -20.58
CA ALA A 26 29.49 -17.35 -19.53
C ALA A 26 28.28 -17.28 -18.60
N LEU A 27 27.07 -17.33 -19.15
CA LEU A 27 25.83 -17.34 -18.38
C LEU A 27 25.72 -18.59 -17.51
N GLU A 28 26.08 -19.78 -18.01
CA GLU A 28 26.05 -21.02 -17.21
C GLU A 28 27.07 -20.99 -16.06
N LEU A 29 28.28 -20.48 -16.30
CA LEU A 29 29.35 -20.43 -15.30
C LEU A 29 29.09 -19.41 -14.18
N ALA A 30 28.28 -18.39 -14.44
CA ALA A 30 28.03 -17.27 -13.54
C ALA A 30 26.53 -17.06 -13.20
N ASP A 31 25.76 -18.15 -13.14
CA ASP A 31 24.35 -18.19 -12.72
C ASP A 31 23.44 -17.16 -13.45
N GLY A 32 23.69 -16.98 -14.75
CA GLY A 32 22.94 -16.12 -15.63
C GLY A 32 23.45 -14.68 -15.71
N LEU A 33 24.73 -14.41 -15.37
CA LEU A 33 25.39 -13.13 -15.60
C LEU A 33 26.53 -13.28 -16.63
N ALA A 34 26.67 -12.32 -17.54
CA ALA A 34 27.80 -12.25 -18.46
C ALA A 34 28.25 -10.81 -18.62
N ILE A 35 29.57 -10.57 -18.62
CA ILE A 35 30.15 -9.23 -18.77
C ILE A 35 30.98 -9.20 -20.05
N ALA A 36 30.67 -8.26 -20.94
CA ALA A 36 31.45 -7.98 -22.14
C ALA A 36 32.30 -6.74 -21.93
N GLU A 37 33.61 -6.94 -21.83
CA GLU A 37 34.61 -5.88 -21.77
C GLU A 37 35.17 -5.57 -23.17
N PHE A 38 35.30 -4.30 -23.51
CA PHE A 38 35.92 -3.86 -24.76
C PHE A 38 37.43 -3.78 -24.58
N ALA A 39 38.17 -4.43 -25.50
CA ALA A 39 39.62 -4.36 -25.52
C ALA A 39 40.14 -3.07 -26.18
N ASP A 40 39.31 -2.41 -27.00
CA ASP A 40 39.60 -1.17 -27.70
C ASP A 40 38.97 0.05 -27.00
N PRO A 41 39.69 1.19 -26.94
CA PRO A 41 39.11 2.44 -26.46
C PRO A 41 38.05 2.96 -27.45
N ALA A 42 37.17 3.82 -26.96
CA ALA A 42 36.21 4.53 -27.80
C ALA A 42 36.94 5.40 -28.84
N PRO A 43 36.25 5.83 -29.92
CA PRO A 43 36.85 6.68 -30.96
C PRO A 43 37.47 7.99 -30.46
N ASP A 44 37.08 8.46 -29.27
CA ASP A 44 37.60 9.64 -28.58
C ASP A 44 38.77 9.34 -27.61
N GLY A 45 39.21 8.09 -27.54
CA GLY A 45 40.28 7.62 -26.66
C GLY A 45 39.86 7.30 -25.22
N SER A 46 38.57 7.44 -24.89
CA SER A 46 38.06 7.08 -23.57
C SER A 46 37.89 5.55 -23.39
N PRO A 47 38.06 5.00 -22.17
CA PRO A 47 37.74 3.61 -21.90
C PRO A 47 36.24 3.38 -22.08
N ARG A 48 35.86 2.33 -22.83
CA ARG A 48 34.46 1.97 -23.00
C ARG A 48 33.94 1.26 -21.76
N GLU A 49 32.74 1.63 -21.32
CA GLU A 49 32.09 0.93 -20.22
C GLU A 49 31.75 -0.52 -20.63
N PRO A 50 31.96 -1.49 -19.73
CA PRO A 50 31.58 -2.87 -19.98
C PRO A 50 30.06 -3.01 -20.09
N ILE A 51 29.61 -3.91 -20.95
CA ILE A 51 28.19 -4.25 -21.06
C ILE A 51 27.92 -5.47 -20.20
N VAL A 52 26.98 -5.35 -19.26
CA VAL A 52 26.55 -6.47 -18.43
C VAL A 52 25.23 -7.03 -18.97
N PHE A 53 25.19 -8.33 -19.19
CA PHE A 53 24.03 -9.11 -19.57
C PHE A 53 23.56 -9.94 -18.38
N SER A 54 22.25 -10.08 -18.22
CA SER A 54 21.66 -11.07 -17.33
C SER A 54 20.59 -11.86 -18.07
N ALA A 55 20.60 -13.18 -17.91
CA ALA A 55 19.55 -14.08 -18.37
C ALA A 55 18.33 -14.09 -17.44
N LYS A 56 18.48 -13.57 -16.22
CA LYS A 56 17.40 -13.39 -15.24
C LYS A 56 17.00 -11.91 -15.22
N PHE A 57 15.82 -11.58 -14.69
CA PHE A 57 15.47 -10.19 -14.37
C PHE A 57 16.24 -9.70 -13.15
N ALA A 58 17.57 -9.67 -13.23
CA ALA A 58 18.48 -9.26 -12.17
C ALA A 58 19.08 -7.90 -12.47
N CYS A 59 19.15 -7.03 -11.46
CA CYS A 59 19.88 -5.77 -11.56
C CYS A 59 21.39 -6.07 -11.58
N PRO A 60 22.13 -5.68 -12.64
CA PRO A 60 23.56 -5.93 -12.76
C PRO A 60 24.43 -5.31 -11.66
N VAL A 61 23.92 -4.26 -10.99
CA VAL A 61 24.68 -3.48 -10.01
C VAL A 61 24.38 -3.92 -8.58
N SER A 62 23.11 -4.18 -8.25
CA SER A 62 22.69 -4.51 -6.88
C SER A 62 22.44 -6.00 -6.64
N GLY A 63 22.41 -6.83 -7.70
CA GLY A 63 22.04 -8.24 -7.61
C GLY A 63 20.55 -8.47 -7.30
N PHE A 64 19.72 -7.42 -7.29
CA PHE A 64 18.29 -7.50 -7.05
C PHE A 64 17.61 -8.29 -8.17
N THR A 65 17.01 -9.42 -7.86
CA THR A 65 16.30 -10.27 -8.83
C THR A 65 14.80 -10.12 -8.70
N ILE A 66 14.12 -9.95 -9.83
CA ILE A 66 12.67 -10.05 -9.94
C ILE A 66 12.35 -11.44 -10.53
N GLU A 67 11.28 -12.07 -10.04
CA GLU A 67 10.71 -13.26 -10.68
C GLU A 67 10.14 -12.90 -12.07
N GLU A 68 9.76 -13.91 -12.85
CA GLU A 68 9.15 -13.68 -14.16
C GLU A 68 7.92 -12.77 -14.06
N ILE A 69 7.83 -11.79 -14.97
CA ILE A 69 6.77 -10.77 -14.94
C ILE A 69 5.45 -11.41 -15.41
N GLU A 70 4.66 -11.86 -14.44
CA GLU A 70 3.34 -12.44 -14.67
C GLU A 70 2.21 -11.55 -14.11
N PRO A 71 0.98 -11.64 -14.66
CA PRO A 71 -0.16 -10.84 -14.16
C PRO A 71 -0.43 -10.95 -12.65
N ARG A 72 -0.15 -12.11 -12.04
CA ARG A 72 -0.35 -12.33 -10.59
C ARG A 72 0.56 -11.45 -9.72
N LEU A 73 1.70 -11.01 -10.24
CA LEU A 73 2.60 -10.07 -9.56
C LEU A 73 1.93 -8.71 -9.32
N PHE A 74 0.96 -8.35 -10.17
CA PHE A 74 0.24 -7.08 -10.09
C PHE A 74 -1.12 -7.19 -9.38
N SER A 75 -1.42 -8.36 -8.79
CA SER A 75 -2.66 -8.58 -8.06
C SER A 75 -2.45 -8.40 -6.56
N PHE A 76 -3.10 -7.39 -5.97
CA PHE A 76 -3.12 -7.19 -4.52
C PHE A 76 -3.99 -8.23 -3.78
N ASN A 77 -4.76 -9.05 -4.50
CA ASN A 77 -5.53 -10.16 -3.95
C ASN A 77 -4.73 -11.49 -3.96
N SER A 78 -3.47 -11.45 -4.42
CA SER A 78 -2.59 -12.61 -4.47
C SER A 78 -1.39 -12.38 -3.56
N PRO A 79 -0.98 -13.36 -2.74
CA PRO A 79 0.24 -13.24 -1.92
C PRO A 79 1.52 -12.97 -2.74
N TYR A 80 1.51 -13.29 -4.03
CA TYR A 80 2.62 -13.01 -4.95
C TYR A 80 2.82 -11.51 -5.15
N GLY A 81 1.74 -10.74 -5.35
CA GLY A 81 1.78 -9.31 -5.64
C GLY A 81 1.42 -8.39 -4.47
N ALA A 82 0.70 -8.90 -3.47
CA ALA A 82 0.22 -8.13 -2.34
C ALA A 82 1.36 -7.62 -1.44
N CYS A 83 1.24 -6.37 -0.99
CA CYS A 83 2.14 -5.79 0.00
C CYS A 83 2.07 -6.62 1.30
N PRO A 84 3.20 -7.16 1.80
CA PRO A 84 3.22 -8.06 2.97
C PRO A 84 2.83 -7.34 4.27
N GLU A 85 3.04 -6.03 4.34
CA GLU A 85 2.77 -5.22 5.53
C GLU A 85 1.29 -4.97 5.77
N CYS A 86 0.49 -4.85 4.71
CA CYS A 86 -0.95 -4.58 4.81
C CYS A 86 -1.80 -5.66 4.14
N ASP A 87 -1.21 -6.80 3.76
CA ASP A 87 -1.86 -7.90 3.05
C ASP A 87 -2.73 -7.43 1.85
N GLY A 88 -2.18 -6.51 1.05
CA GLY A 88 -2.89 -5.97 -0.11
C GLY A 88 -4.05 -5.01 0.19
N LEU A 89 -4.31 -4.62 1.44
CA LEU A 89 -5.36 -3.66 1.79
C LEU A 89 -4.98 -2.22 1.38
N GLY A 90 -3.70 -1.87 1.45
CA GLY A 90 -3.18 -0.52 1.19
C GLY A 90 -3.33 0.44 2.36
N MET A 91 -3.98 -0.02 3.42
CA MET A 91 -4.22 0.72 4.65
C MET A 91 -3.87 -0.14 5.85
N LYS A 92 -3.54 0.51 6.96
CA LYS A 92 -3.37 -0.09 8.27
C LYS A 92 -4.31 0.60 9.25
N LEU A 93 -4.92 -0.18 10.13
CA LEU A 93 -5.65 0.36 11.26
C LEU A 93 -4.63 0.75 12.34
N VAL A 94 -4.61 2.02 12.70
CA VAL A 94 -3.75 2.56 13.76
C VAL A 94 -4.62 3.25 14.79
N PHE A 95 -4.22 3.18 16.07
CA PHE A 95 -4.93 3.88 17.13
C PHE A 95 -4.68 5.38 17.05
N ASP A 96 -5.75 6.16 17.07
CA ASP A 96 -5.71 7.61 16.98
C ASP A 96 -5.77 8.25 18.38
N PRO A 97 -4.75 9.02 18.80
CA PRO A 97 -4.78 9.77 20.05
C PRO A 97 -6.01 10.67 20.23
N ASP A 98 -6.51 11.27 19.15
CA ASP A 98 -7.65 12.18 19.21
C ASP A 98 -8.97 11.43 19.47
N LEU A 99 -9.07 10.17 19.02
CA LEU A 99 -10.21 9.31 19.36
C LEU A 99 -10.10 8.77 20.80
N ILE A 100 -8.89 8.52 21.28
CA ILE A 100 -8.62 8.06 22.66
C ILE A 100 -8.91 9.18 23.67
N VAL A 101 -8.59 10.42 23.32
CA VAL A 101 -8.80 11.62 24.13
C VAL A 101 -9.69 12.62 23.37
N PRO A 102 -11.01 12.35 23.27
CA PRO A 102 -11.91 13.14 22.43
C PRO A 102 -12.18 14.55 22.98
N ASP A 103 -11.97 14.77 24.28
CA ASP A 103 -12.15 16.06 24.94
C ASP A 103 -10.85 16.48 25.65
N PRO A 104 -9.98 17.24 24.97
CA PRO A 104 -8.70 17.70 25.53
C PRO A 104 -8.84 18.68 26.70
N ALA A 105 -10.04 19.22 26.95
CA ALA A 105 -10.27 20.13 28.07
C ALA A 105 -10.46 19.39 29.40
N LYS A 106 -10.72 18.08 29.37
CA LYS A 106 -10.81 17.26 30.59
C LYS A 106 -9.44 16.91 31.11
N SER A 107 -9.33 16.84 32.43
CA SER A 107 -8.17 16.28 33.13
C SER A 107 -8.19 14.74 33.13
N LEU A 108 -7.06 14.13 33.53
CA LEU A 108 -6.95 12.67 33.66
C LEU A 108 -7.91 12.10 34.72
N ARG A 109 -8.17 12.85 35.81
CA ARG A 109 -9.14 12.45 36.84
C ARG A 109 -10.59 12.51 36.37
N GLU A 110 -10.92 13.48 35.53
CA GLU A 110 -12.24 13.64 34.91
C GLU A 110 -12.49 12.64 33.78
N GLY A 111 -11.50 11.82 33.45
CA GLY A 111 -11.62 10.77 32.44
C GLY A 111 -11.33 11.27 31.04
N ALA A 112 -10.28 12.06 30.83
CA ALA A 112 -9.80 12.43 29.49
C ALA A 112 -9.58 11.20 28.58
N ILE A 113 -9.06 10.10 29.12
CA ILE A 113 -8.84 8.84 28.39
C ILE A 113 -10.15 8.04 28.33
N ASP A 114 -10.91 8.19 27.24
CA ASP A 114 -12.22 7.52 27.07
C ASP A 114 -12.18 6.00 27.28
N PRO A 115 -11.21 5.23 26.72
CA PRO A 115 -11.22 3.78 26.86
C PRO A 115 -11.02 3.29 28.30
N TRP A 116 -10.47 4.12 29.19
CA TRP A 116 -10.26 3.77 30.61
C TRP A 116 -11.44 4.13 31.51
N ASN A 117 -12.42 4.85 30.98
CA ASN A 117 -13.69 5.13 31.67
C ASN A 117 -14.67 3.96 31.59
N ARG A 118 -14.37 2.93 30.80
CA ARG A 118 -15.24 1.76 30.58
C ARG A 118 -14.63 0.52 31.24
N GLY A 119 -15.46 -0.27 31.92
CA GLY A 119 -15.01 -1.49 32.62
C GLY A 119 -14.44 -1.21 34.03
N ILE A 120 -13.23 -1.68 34.33
CA ILE A 120 -12.63 -1.65 35.68
C ILE A 120 -11.96 -0.29 35.95
N VAL A 121 -12.77 0.77 36.03
CA VAL A 121 -12.30 2.16 36.20
C VAL A 121 -11.37 2.32 37.42
N ALA A 122 -11.69 1.63 38.53
CA ALA A 122 -10.89 1.69 39.76
C ALA A 122 -9.44 1.17 39.58
N TYR A 123 -9.21 0.25 38.63
CA TYR A 123 -7.88 -0.25 38.33
C TYR A 123 -7.07 0.79 37.55
N TYR A 124 -7.65 1.39 36.51
CA TYR A 124 -6.98 2.40 35.69
C TYR A 124 -6.70 3.70 36.47
N ARG A 125 -7.59 4.10 37.38
CA ARG A 125 -7.32 5.23 38.29
C ARG A 125 -6.09 4.99 39.17
N GLN A 126 -5.93 3.77 39.69
CA GLN A 126 -4.73 3.42 40.47
C GLN A 126 -3.47 3.46 39.60
N ILE A 127 -3.52 3.05 38.33
CA ILE A 127 -2.38 3.20 37.40
C ILE A 127 -1.99 4.67 37.26
N LEU A 128 -2.95 5.55 36.99
CA LEU A 128 -2.72 6.99 36.86
C LEU A 128 -2.12 7.59 38.14
N ASP A 129 -2.65 7.23 39.32
CA ASP A 129 -2.11 7.73 40.59
C ASP A 129 -0.67 7.26 40.84
N ASN A 130 -0.30 6.04 40.43
CA ASN A 130 1.08 5.58 40.54
C ASN A 130 2.01 6.29 39.53
N LEU A 131 1.55 6.54 38.30
CA LEU A 131 2.31 7.30 37.30
C LEU A 131 2.53 8.75 37.75
N ALA A 132 1.50 9.39 38.32
CA ALA A 132 1.60 10.72 38.90
C ALA A 132 2.66 10.82 39.99
N ARG A 133 2.78 9.80 40.85
CA ARG A 133 3.82 9.75 41.88
C ARG A 133 5.22 9.50 41.33
N ALA A 134 5.34 8.70 40.28
CA ALA A 134 6.64 8.34 39.70
C ALA A 134 7.23 9.47 38.86
N PHE A 135 6.40 10.13 38.05
CA PHE A 135 6.83 11.12 37.06
C PHE A 135 6.35 12.54 37.37
N ALA A 136 5.80 12.79 38.57
CA ALA A 136 5.27 14.09 38.99
C ALA A 136 4.23 14.68 38.02
N ILE A 137 3.38 13.82 37.45
CA ILE A 137 2.29 14.24 36.55
C ILE A 137 1.14 14.81 37.40
N ASP A 138 0.72 16.03 37.09
CA ASP A 138 -0.52 16.59 37.63
C ASP A 138 -1.74 15.96 36.94
N LEU A 139 -2.59 15.28 37.70
CA LEU A 139 -3.76 14.59 37.16
C LEU A 139 -4.99 15.49 37.01
N ASP A 140 -4.95 16.68 37.60
CA ASP A 140 -6.05 17.65 37.63
C ASP A 140 -5.89 18.74 36.55
N THR A 141 -4.71 18.84 35.92
CA THR A 141 -4.48 19.69 34.76
C THR A 141 -5.22 19.14 33.52
N PRO A 142 -5.92 19.99 32.74
CA PRO A 142 -6.53 19.61 31.46
C PRO A 142 -5.53 18.94 30.51
N TRP A 143 -5.98 17.94 29.75
CA TRP A 143 -5.11 17.17 28.86
C TRP A 143 -4.32 18.03 27.87
N GLN A 144 -4.95 19.04 27.27
CA GLN A 144 -4.32 19.95 26.33
C GLN A 144 -3.18 20.79 26.93
N ASP A 145 -3.26 21.07 28.24
CA ASP A 145 -2.33 21.92 28.98
C ASP A 145 -1.19 21.10 29.64
N LEU A 146 -1.29 19.78 29.62
CA LEU A 146 -0.23 18.89 30.10
C LEU A 146 1.03 19.02 29.22
N PRO A 147 2.23 18.97 29.82
CA PRO A 147 3.48 18.89 29.09
C PRO A 147 3.48 17.75 28.05
N GLU A 148 4.05 18.00 26.88
CA GLU A 148 4.08 17.02 25.78
C GLU A 148 4.75 15.71 26.19
N GLU A 149 5.79 15.77 27.01
CA GLU A 149 6.46 14.60 27.59
C GLU A 149 5.50 13.73 28.41
N HIS A 150 4.65 14.34 29.24
CA HIS A 150 3.65 13.61 30.03
C HIS A 150 2.57 12.99 29.14
N ARG A 151 2.08 13.72 28.13
CA ARG A 151 1.11 13.18 27.16
C ARG A 151 1.69 11.99 26.41
N ARG A 152 2.94 12.09 25.95
CA ARG A 152 3.65 11.02 25.25
C ARG A 152 3.87 9.81 26.15
N LEU A 153 4.28 10.02 27.41
CA LEU A 153 4.46 8.94 28.39
C LEU A 153 3.15 8.20 28.67
N ILE A 154 2.03 8.91 28.75
CA ILE A 154 0.71 8.30 28.96
C ILE A 154 0.29 7.47 27.73
N LEU A 155 0.45 8.02 26.52
CA LEU A 155 0.00 7.34 25.29
C LEU A 155 0.91 6.17 24.89
N HIS A 156 2.23 6.37 24.93
CA HIS A 156 3.23 5.45 24.38
C HIS A 156 4.04 4.68 25.44
N GLY A 157 3.87 5.01 26.72
CA GLY A 157 4.51 4.29 27.81
C GLY A 157 5.84 4.90 28.27
N SER A 158 6.46 4.27 29.27
CA SER A 158 7.72 4.68 29.88
C SER A 158 8.96 4.01 29.24
N GLY A 159 8.80 3.31 28.11
CA GLY A 159 9.88 2.57 27.46
C GLY A 159 10.41 1.44 28.37
N ASP A 160 11.71 1.50 28.70
CA ASP A 160 12.36 0.53 29.59
C ASP A 160 12.34 0.95 31.07
N GLU A 161 11.91 2.18 31.37
CA GLU A 161 11.90 2.68 32.74
C GLU A 161 10.82 1.98 33.57
N ALA A 162 11.24 1.31 34.64
CA ALA A 162 10.36 0.49 35.45
C ALA A 162 9.62 1.34 36.50
N VAL A 163 8.29 1.23 36.51
CA VAL A 163 7.40 1.93 37.42
C VAL A 163 6.89 0.97 38.49
N ALA A 164 6.91 1.40 39.74
CA ALA A 164 6.37 0.64 40.86
C ALA A 164 4.86 0.89 40.99
N PHE A 165 4.04 -0.09 40.59
CA PHE A 165 2.59 -0.04 40.73
C PHE A 165 2.15 -0.69 42.04
N VAL A 166 1.53 0.09 42.92
CA VAL A 166 0.82 -0.43 44.11
C VAL A 166 -0.66 -0.53 43.76
N LEU A 167 -1.16 -1.77 43.66
CA LEU A 167 -2.51 -2.08 43.23
C LEU A 167 -3.32 -2.76 44.34
N HIS A 168 -4.61 -2.49 44.35
CA HIS A 168 -5.60 -3.02 45.28
C HIS A 168 -6.72 -3.70 44.48
N ASP A 169 -6.94 -5.00 44.71
CA ASP A 169 -8.05 -5.76 44.09
C ASP A 169 -9.34 -5.77 44.95
N GLY A 170 -9.34 -5.04 46.07
CA GLY A 170 -10.42 -5.03 47.08
C GLY A 170 -10.20 -5.97 48.25
N ARG A 171 -9.31 -6.97 48.17
CA ARG A 171 -8.96 -7.90 49.26
C ARG A 171 -7.51 -7.82 49.68
N ARG A 172 -6.57 -7.59 48.76
CA ARG A 172 -5.13 -7.52 49.05
C ARG A 172 -4.45 -6.38 48.31
N ARG A 173 -3.40 -5.85 48.93
CA ARG A 173 -2.44 -4.94 48.30
C ARG A 173 -1.31 -5.76 47.70
N PHE A 174 -0.98 -5.52 46.45
CA PHE A 174 0.19 -6.10 45.81
C PHE A 174 0.98 -5.03 45.07
N LYS A 175 2.31 -5.20 45.06
CA LYS A 175 3.25 -4.29 44.40
C LYS A 175 3.86 -5.03 43.23
N VAL A 176 3.79 -4.42 42.05
CA VAL A 176 4.41 -4.93 40.82
C VAL A 176 5.29 -3.83 40.24
N THR A 177 6.54 -4.16 39.97
CA THR A 177 7.45 -3.25 39.28
C THR A 177 7.58 -3.70 37.84
N ARG A 178 7.16 -2.86 36.90
CA ARG A 178 7.27 -3.13 35.45
C ARG A 178 7.24 -1.81 34.68
N PRO A 179 7.76 -1.78 33.45
CA PRO A 179 7.54 -0.62 32.59
C PRO A 179 6.06 -0.39 32.31
N PHE A 180 5.69 0.86 32.15
CA PHE A 180 4.35 1.24 31.74
C PHE A 180 4.24 1.11 30.22
N GLU A 181 3.35 0.25 29.74
CA GLU A 181 3.19 -0.04 28.30
C GLU A 181 2.59 1.14 27.51
N GLY A 182 1.88 2.07 28.15
CA GLY A 182 1.15 3.13 27.46
C GLY A 182 -0.29 2.74 27.10
N VAL A 183 -1.15 3.73 26.90
CA VAL A 183 -2.57 3.51 26.53
C VAL A 183 -2.67 2.83 25.16
N ILE A 184 -1.89 3.27 24.16
CA ILE A 184 -1.98 2.75 22.79
C ILE A 184 -1.55 1.29 22.73
N ALA A 185 -0.36 0.97 23.25
CA ALA A 185 0.13 -0.42 23.27
C ALA A 185 -0.78 -1.34 24.09
N HIS A 186 -1.39 -0.82 25.17
CA HIS A 186 -2.40 -1.54 25.93
C HIS A 186 -3.62 -1.91 25.07
N LEU A 187 -4.14 -0.95 24.30
CA LEU A 187 -5.29 -1.16 23.41
C LEU A 187 -4.94 -2.11 22.25
N GLU A 188 -3.76 -1.95 21.63
CA GLU A 188 -3.26 -2.85 20.59
C GLU A 188 -3.18 -4.29 21.07
N ARG A 189 -2.53 -4.51 22.23
CA ARG A 189 -2.39 -5.83 22.83
C ARG A 189 -3.76 -6.42 23.17
N ARG A 190 -4.63 -5.66 23.83
CA ARG A 190 -5.99 -6.12 24.17
C ARG A 190 -6.82 -6.44 22.93
N TRP A 191 -6.71 -5.66 21.86
CA TRP A 191 -7.41 -5.94 20.60
C TRP A 191 -6.91 -7.22 19.94
N ARG A 192 -5.59 -7.45 19.94
CA ARG A 192 -4.96 -8.64 19.34
C ARG A 192 -5.19 -9.92 20.13
N GLU A 193 -5.14 -9.84 21.46
CA GLU A 193 -5.28 -10.99 22.37
C GLU A 193 -6.75 -11.32 22.72
N SER A 194 -7.69 -10.40 22.50
CA SER A 194 -9.10 -10.61 22.87
C SER A 194 -9.81 -11.58 21.94
N GLU A 195 -10.31 -12.69 22.50
CA GLU A 195 -11.18 -13.64 21.80
C GLU A 195 -12.62 -13.13 21.62
N SER A 196 -13.04 -12.16 22.44
CA SER A 196 -14.38 -11.56 22.35
C SER A 196 -14.49 -10.62 21.14
N ALA A 197 -15.40 -10.93 20.21
CA ALA A 197 -15.70 -10.08 19.06
C ALA A 197 -16.21 -8.70 19.50
N TRP A 198 -17.13 -8.65 20.48
CA TRP A 198 -17.67 -7.40 21.01
C TRP A 198 -16.57 -6.48 21.58
N MET A 199 -15.59 -7.04 22.29
CA MET A 199 -14.48 -6.25 22.83
C MET A 199 -13.55 -5.74 21.73
N ARG A 200 -13.28 -6.57 20.71
CA ARG A 200 -12.51 -6.12 19.53
C ARG A 200 -13.21 -4.97 18.82
N ASP A 201 -14.51 -5.05 18.63
CA ASP A 201 -15.31 -4.00 18.00
C ASP A 201 -15.36 -2.72 18.85
N GLU A 202 -15.43 -2.85 20.18
CA GLU A 202 -15.38 -1.68 21.07
C GLU A 202 -14.03 -0.96 21.01
N ILE A 203 -12.92 -1.71 21.03
CA ILE A 203 -11.57 -1.14 20.95
C ILE A 203 -11.29 -0.58 19.55
N ALA A 204 -11.80 -1.23 18.49
CA ALA A 204 -11.61 -0.78 17.10
C ALA A 204 -12.18 0.61 16.82
N ARG A 205 -13.10 1.12 17.66
CA ARG A 205 -13.65 2.49 17.54
C ARG A 205 -12.60 3.59 17.73
N TYR A 206 -11.48 3.27 18.35
CA TYR A 206 -10.36 4.19 18.54
C TYR A 206 -9.30 4.04 17.44
N GLN A 207 -9.57 3.24 16.41
CA GLN A 207 -8.68 3.06 15.28
C GLN A 207 -9.17 3.89 14.08
N VAL A 208 -8.21 4.41 13.33
CA VAL A 208 -8.42 5.05 12.04
C VAL A 208 -7.65 4.32 10.95
N GLU A 209 -8.15 4.40 9.73
CA GLU A 209 -7.44 3.92 8.56
C GLU A 209 -6.33 4.90 8.19
N HIS A 210 -5.08 4.43 8.25
CA HIS A 210 -3.93 5.15 7.75
C HIS A 210 -3.39 4.48 6.49
N VAL A 211 -2.87 5.29 5.56
CA VAL A 211 -2.18 4.78 4.37
C VAL A 211 -0.99 3.92 4.79
N CYS A 212 -0.88 2.73 4.20
CA CYS A 212 0.23 1.83 4.52
C CYS A 212 1.57 2.47 4.10
N PRO A 213 2.52 2.70 5.03
CA PRO A 213 3.77 3.38 4.72
C PRO A 213 4.69 2.57 3.80
N ALA A 214 4.56 1.24 3.80
CA ALA A 214 5.42 0.37 3.00
C ALA A 214 5.09 0.38 1.51
N CYS A 215 3.81 0.48 1.15
CA CYS A 215 3.37 0.53 -0.26
C CYS A 215 2.81 1.90 -0.69
N GLY A 216 2.79 2.88 0.21
CA GLY A 216 2.21 4.20 -0.06
C GLY A 216 0.72 4.16 -0.43
N GLY A 217 -0.01 3.11 -0.05
CA GLY A 217 -1.40 2.90 -0.43
C GLY A 217 -1.61 2.14 -1.75
N HIS A 218 -0.56 1.78 -2.48
CA HIS A 218 -0.67 1.08 -3.77
C HIS A 218 -0.94 -0.42 -3.66
N ARG A 219 -0.99 -0.98 -2.44
CA ARG A 219 -1.38 -2.37 -2.14
C ARG A 219 -0.43 -3.46 -2.63
N LEU A 220 0.61 -3.10 -3.37
CA LEU A 220 1.50 -4.04 -4.04
C LEU A 220 2.90 -4.06 -3.41
N LYS A 221 3.65 -5.11 -3.70
CA LYS A 221 5.06 -5.21 -3.34
C LYS A 221 5.93 -4.23 -4.14
N PRO A 222 7.09 -3.81 -3.60
CA PRO A 222 8.02 -2.92 -4.31
C PRO A 222 8.45 -3.45 -5.70
N GLU A 223 8.62 -4.77 -5.85
CA GLU A 223 8.97 -5.44 -7.11
C GLU A 223 7.93 -5.14 -8.20
N ALA A 224 6.64 -5.21 -7.87
CA ALA A 224 5.55 -4.93 -8.81
C ALA A 224 5.47 -3.44 -9.16
N LEU A 225 5.79 -2.55 -8.21
CA LEU A 225 5.82 -1.10 -8.43
C LEU A 225 7.07 -0.63 -9.18
N ALA A 226 8.11 -1.47 -9.26
CA ALA A 226 9.30 -1.19 -10.06
C ALA A 226 9.04 -1.32 -11.57
N VAL A 227 8.05 -2.13 -11.97
CA VAL A 227 7.67 -2.29 -13.38
C VAL A 227 6.87 -1.06 -13.84
N LYS A 228 7.38 -0.39 -14.87
CA LYS A 228 6.82 0.87 -15.37
C LYS A 228 6.50 0.79 -16.85
N ILE A 229 5.39 1.40 -17.25
CA ILE A 229 4.99 1.62 -18.64
C ILE A 229 5.02 3.13 -18.87
N ALA A 230 5.79 3.58 -19.87
CA ALA A 230 5.97 5.00 -20.18
C ALA A 230 6.30 5.88 -18.94
N GLY A 231 7.10 5.34 -18.01
CA GLY A 231 7.57 6.03 -16.80
C GLY A 231 6.66 5.92 -15.57
N ARG A 232 5.49 5.27 -15.66
CA ARG A 232 4.54 5.11 -14.55
C ARG A 232 4.32 3.66 -14.17
N HIS A 233 4.22 3.36 -12.88
CA HIS A 233 3.86 2.02 -12.41
C HIS A 233 2.34 1.84 -12.29
N ILE A 234 1.88 0.59 -12.11
CA ILE A 234 0.44 0.27 -12.07
C ILE A 234 -0.34 1.08 -11.02
N GLY A 235 0.23 1.25 -9.81
CA GLY A 235 -0.37 2.06 -8.75
C GLY A 235 -0.59 3.54 -9.10
N GLU A 236 0.29 4.16 -9.88
CA GLU A 236 0.12 5.54 -10.33
C GLU A 236 -0.99 5.64 -11.38
N VAL A 237 -1.06 4.67 -12.29
CA VAL A 237 -2.10 4.62 -13.34
C VAL A 237 -3.48 4.39 -12.73
N THR A 238 -3.60 3.54 -11.71
CA THR A 238 -4.87 3.30 -11.01
C THR A 238 -5.28 4.45 -10.08
N ALA A 239 -4.34 5.32 -9.69
CA ALA A 239 -4.65 6.55 -8.95
C ALA A 239 -5.25 7.65 -9.84
N LEU A 240 -5.14 7.54 -11.17
CA LEU A 240 -5.74 8.50 -12.09
C LEU A 240 -7.27 8.43 -12.07
N SER A 241 -7.89 9.58 -12.35
CA SER A 241 -9.31 9.61 -12.69
C SER A 241 -9.56 8.82 -13.98
N VAL A 242 -10.78 8.31 -14.18
CA VAL A 242 -11.17 7.62 -15.41
C VAL A 242 -10.89 8.50 -16.64
N LYS A 243 -11.14 9.81 -16.55
CA LYS A 243 -10.83 10.78 -17.60
C LYS A 243 -9.33 10.81 -17.93
N ASP A 244 -8.48 10.95 -16.92
CA ASP A 244 -7.04 11.07 -17.10
C ASP A 244 -6.41 9.74 -17.52
N ALA A 245 -6.92 8.63 -16.99
CA ALA A 245 -6.52 7.28 -17.39
C ALA A 245 -6.86 7.03 -18.86
N LEU A 246 -8.07 7.40 -19.32
CA LEU A 246 -8.47 7.25 -20.72
C LEU A 246 -7.55 8.04 -21.65
N ALA A 247 -7.27 9.31 -21.31
CA ALA A 247 -6.34 10.14 -22.07
C ALA A 247 -4.92 9.55 -22.11
N TRP A 248 -4.46 8.98 -20.98
CA TRP A 248 -3.17 8.34 -20.89
C TRP A 248 -3.06 7.08 -21.76
N PHE A 249 -4.04 6.17 -21.69
CA PHE A 249 -4.08 4.95 -22.50
C PHE A 249 -4.25 5.24 -24.00
N ALA A 250 -5.03 6.27 -24.36
CA ALA A 250 -5.18 6.69 -25.76
C ALA A 250 -3.88 7.23 -26.37
N ALA A 251 -3.05 7.91 -25.58
CA ALA A 251 -1.75 8.44 -26.00
C ALA A 251 -0.59 7.43 -25.87
N LEU A 252 -0.82 6.30 -25.18
CA LEU A 252 0.22 5.32 -24.88
C LEU A 252 0.82 4.65 -26.12
N PRO A 253 0.05 4.29 -27.18
CA PRO A 253 0.62 3.65 -28.37
C PRO A 253 1.82 4.41 -28.93
N ASP A 254 1.81 5.74 -28.91
CA ASP A 254 2.88 6.60 -29.47
C ASP A 254 4.18 6.58 -28.66
N ARG A 255 4.14 5.98 -27.47
CA ARG A 255 5.30 5.80 -26.59
C ARG A 255 5.83 4.36 -26.56
N LEU A 256 5.14 3.44 -27.23
CA LEU A 256 5.52 2.03 -27.31
C LEU A 256 6.29 1.75 -28.60
N SER A 257 7.24 0.82 -28.51
CA SER A 257 7.87 0.24 -29.70
C SER A 257 6.85 -0.54 -30.55
N ASP A 258 7.18 -0.79 -31.82
CA ASP A 258 6.30 -1.56 -32.72
C ASP A 258 5.96 -2.95 -32.17
N LYS A 259 6.93 -3.61 -31.52
CA LYS A 259 6.75 -4.93 -30.90
C LYS A 259 5.77 -4.86 -29.71
N GLU A 260 5.96 -3.90 -28.82
CA GLU A 260 5.07 -3.70 -27.67
C GLU A 260 3.66 -3.33 -28.12
N ARG A 261 3.54 -2.44 -29.11
CA ARG A 261 2.26 -2.03 -29.68
C ARG A 261 1.52 -3.23 -30.29
N MET A 262 2.22 -4.08 -31.04
CA MET A 262 1.63 -5.30 -31.62
C MET A 262 1.10 -6.27 -30.56
N ILE A 263 1.82 -6.44 -29.44
CA ILE A 263 1.42 -7.34 -28.35
C ILE A 263 0.26 -6.73 -27.54
N ALA A 264 0.32 -5.43 -27.27
CA ALA A 264 -0.59 -4.74 -26.37
C ALA A 264 -1.90 -4.27 -27.04
N ASP A 265 -1.98 -4.22 -28.38
CA ASP A 265 -3.11 -3.66 -29.15
C ASP A 265 -4.50 -4.09 -28.61
N LYS A 266 -4.73 -5.41 -28.49
CA LYS A 266 -6.00 -5.95 -28.00
C LYS A 266 -6.31 -5.53 -26.57
N VAL A 267 -5.29 -5.50 -25.71
CA VAL A 267 -5.42 -5.14 -24.29
C VAL A 267 -5.69 -3.64 -24.15
N LEU A 268 -4.96 -2.80 -24.88
CA LEU A 268 -5.15 -1.35 -24.88
C LEU A 268 -6.54 -0.96 -25.40
N ARG A 269 -7.02 -1.64 -26.44
CA ARG A 269 -8.38 -1.44 -26.95
C ARG A 269 -9.43 -1.74 -25.89
N GLU A 270 -9.35 -2.91 -25.25
CA GLU A 270 -10.29 -3.31 -24.19
C GLU A 270 -10.29 -2.33 -23.00
N ILE A 271 -9.10 -1.87 -22.57
CA ILE A 271 -8.98 -0.88 -21.49
C ILE A 271 -9.63 0.44 -21.89
N THR A 272 -9.33 0.93 -23.10
CA THR A 272 -9.85 2.21 -23.61
C THR A 272 -11.37 2.18 -23.76
N GLU A 273 -11.93 1.07 -24.26
CA GLU A 273 -13.38 0.87 -24.38
C GLU A 273 -14.07 0.88 -23.00
N ARG A 274 -13.54 0.14 -22.02
CA ARG A 274 -14.08 0.10 -20.65
C ARG A 274 -14.05 1.46 -19.96
N LEU A 275 -12.95 2.19 -20.09
CA LEU A 275 -12.84 3.55 -19.57
C LEU A 275 -13.80 4.51 -20.29
N GLY A 276 -13.99 4.34 -21.61
CA GLY A 276 -14.99 5.07 -22.38
C GLY A 276 -16.41 4.82 -21.88
N PHE A 277 -16.78 3.57 -21.56
CA PHE A 277 -18.10 3.28 -20.98
C PHE A 277 -18.31 3.97 -19.63
N LEU A 278 -17.31 3.96 -18.76
CA LEU A 278 -17.36 4.68 -17.48
C LEU A 278 -17.52 6.20 -17.67
N GLN A 279 -16.86 6.77 -18.68
CA GLN A 279 -17.03 8.18 -19.03
C GLN A 279 -18.44 8.48 -19.56
N ASN A 280 -18.99 7.61 -20.41
CA ASN A 280 -20.34 7.78 -20.98
C ASN A 280 -21.43 7.79 -19.89
N VAL A 281 -21.30 6.95 -18.86
CA VAL A 281 -22.21 6.94 -17.70
C VAL A 281 -21.90 8.03 -16.66
N GLY A 282 -21.01 8.99 -16.98
CA GLY A 282 -20.74 10.16 -16.15
C GLY A 282 -19.86 9.90 -14.92
N LEU A 283 -19.05 8.83 -14.92
CA LEU A 283 -18.17 8.46 -13.81
C LEU A 283 -16.70 8.86 -14.06
N GLU A 284 -16.47 9.84 -14.94
CA GLU A 284 -15.14 10.26 -15.38
C GLU A 284 -14.26 10.85 -14.25
N TYR A 285 -14.89 11.31 -13.16
CA TYR A 285 -14.22 11.89 -11.98
C TYR A 285 -13.71 10.84 -10.99
N LEU A 286 -14.18 9.59 -11.09
CA LEU A 286 -13.75 8.52 -10.20
C LEU A 286 -12.33 8.06 -10.53
N THR A 287 -11.56 7.67 -9.52
CA THR A 287 -10.29 6.97 -9.71
C THR A 287 -10.50 5.47 -9.76
N LEU A 288 -9.63 4.74 -10.45
CA LEU A 288 -9.69 3.27 -10.54
C LEU A 288 -9.35 2.57 -9.21
N SER A 289 -8.64 3.28 -8.33
CA SER A 289 -8.23 2.83 -6.99
C SER A 289 -9.28 3.09 -5.90
N ARG A 290 -10.38 3.79 -6.20
CA ARG A 290 -11.42 4.12 -5.21
C ARG A 290 -12.04 2.85 -4.63
N ALA A 291 -12.15 2.79 -3.31
CA ALA A 291 -12.75 1.65 -2.61
C ALA A 291 -14.24 1.51 -2.94
N ALA A 292 -14.65 0.31 -3.37
CA ALA A 292 -16.02 0.05 -3.82
C ALA A 292 -17.08 0.33 -2.74
N GLY A 293 -16.75 0.11 -1.46
CA GLY A 293 -17.66 0.38 -0.34
C GLY A 293 -17.93 1.86 -0.06
N THR A 294 -17.16 2.77 -0.67
CA THR A 294 -17.33 4.24 -0.52
C THR A 294 -18.16 4.86 -1.65
N LEU A 295 -18.64 4.04 -2.59
CA LEU A 295 -19.46 4.49 -3.70
C LEU A 295 -20.90 4.67 -3.24
N SER A 296 -21.54 5.73 -3.72
CA SER A 296 -22.99 5.92 -3.61
C SER A 296 -23.74 4.83 -4.38
N GLY A 297 -25.01 4.60 -4.02
CA GLY A 297 -25.87 3.63 -4.73
C GLY A 297 -25.95 3.89 -6.23
N GLY A 298 -26.11 5.16 -6.64
CA GLY A 298 -26.13 5.55 -8.05
C GLY A 298 -24.79 5.33 -8.77
N GLU A 299 -23.65 5.61 -8.12
CA GLU A 299 -22.32 5.31 -8.69
C GLU A 299 -22.13 3.80 -8.91
N ALA A 300 -22.45 2.98 -7.90
CA ALA A 300 -22.33 1.53 -7.99
C ALA A 300 -23.23 0.94 -9.09
N GLN A 301 -24.46 1.45 -9.21
CA GLN A 301 -25.39 1.05 -10.26
C GLN A 301 -24.86 1.41 -11.66
N ARG A 302 -24.33 2.62 -11.84
CA ARG A 302 -23.75 3.06 -13.13
C ARG A 302 -22.48 2.29 -13.51
N ILE A 303 -21.64 1.92 -12.55
CA ILE A 303 -20.50 1.01 -12.78
C ILE A 303 -20.99 -0.35 -13.28
N ARG A 304 -22.05 -0.88 -12.67
CA ARG A 304 -22.66 -2.15 -13.10
C ARG A 304 -23.20 -2.02 -14.52
N LEU A 305 -23.91 -0.95 -14.84
CA LEU A 305 -24.41 -0.66 -16.20
C LEU A 305 -23.27 -0.60 -17.22
N ALA A 306 -22.22 0.18 -16.95
CA ALA A 306 -21.04 0.26 -17.83
C ALA A 306 -20.38 -1.11 -18.05
N SER A 307 -20.31 -1.94 -17.00
CA SER A 307 -19.77 -3.30 -17.08
C SER A 307 -20.64 -4.24 -17.93
N GLN A 308 -21.98 -4.08 -17.88
CA GLN A 308 -22.90 -4.85 -18.70
C GLN A 308 -22.86 -4.42 -20.17
N ILE A 309 -22.75 -3.12 -20.46
CA ILE A 309 -22.58 -2.62 -21.83
C ILE A 309 -21.29 -3.18 -22.44
N GLY A 310 -20.20 -3.21 -21.68
CA GLY A 310 -18.93 -3.80 -22.11
C GLY A 310 -18.93 -5.33 -22.26
N SER A 311 -19.95 -6.04 -21.78
CA SER A 311 -20.03 -7.50 -21.91
C SER A 311 -20.42 -7.98 -23.31
N GLY A 312 -20.92 -7.07 -24.17
CA GLY A 312 -21.29 -7.39 -25.55
C GLY A 312 -22.45 -8.39 -25.68
N LEU A 313 -23.21 -8.61 -24.61
CA LEU A 313 -24.32 -9.56 -24.60
C LEU A 313 -25.47 -9.08 -25.50
N THR A 314 -25.89 -9.93 -26.43
CA THR A 314 -27.04 -9.70 -27.31
C THR A 314 -28.26 -10.50 -26.86
N GLY A 315 -29.46 -9.95 -27.03
CA GLY A 315 -30.71 -10.66 -26.69
C GLY A 315 -31.04 -10.71 -25.19
N VAL A 316 -30.46 -9.79 -24.41
CA VAL A 316 -30.70 -9.66 -22.97
C VAL A 316 -31.67 -8.51 -22.71
N LEU A 317 -32.65 -8.74 -21.83
CA LEU A 317 -33.52 -7.69 -21.29
C LEU A 317 -32.93 -7.18 -19.97
N TYR A 318 -32.34 -5.98 -19.99
CA TYR A 318 -31.91 -5.31 -18.78
C TYR A 318 -33.10 -4.59 -18.12
N VAL A 319 -33.38 -4.92 -16.86
CA VAL A 319 -34.35 -4.20 -16.03
C VAL A 319 -33.57 -3.31 -15.06
N LEU A 320 -33.72 -2.00 -15.22
CA LEU A 320 -33.00 -0.97 -14.46
C LEU A 320 -33.96 -0.33 -13.45
N ASP A 321 -33.54 -0.24 -12.19
CA ASP A 321 -34.30 0.43 -11.14
C ASP A 321 -33.80 1.87 -10.96
N GLU A 322 -34.53 2.85 -11.48
CA GLU A 322 -34.26 4.29 -11.36
C GLU A 322 -32.79 4.74 -11.67
N PRO A 323 -32.28 4.54 -12.90
CA PRO A 323 -30.87 4.77 -13.23
C PRO A 323 -30.43 6.25 -13.20
N SER A 324 -31.37 7.18 -13.04
CA SER A 324 -31.10 8.62 -12.92
C SER A 324 -30.77 9.08 -11.49
N ILE A 325 -30.86 8.19 -10.47
CA ILE A 325 -30.54 8.56 -9.08
C ILE A 325 -29.10 9.10 -8.98
N GLY A 326 -28.98 10.29 -8.40
CA GLY A 326 -27.68 10.94 -8.17
C GLY A 326 -26.98 11.43 -9.44
N LEU A 327 -27.69 11.55 -10.57
CA LEU A 327 -27.19 12.22 -11.78
C LEU A 327 -27.64 13.68 -11.82
N HIS A 328 -26.72 14.54 -12.28
CA HIS A 328 -27.07 15.91 -12.63
C HIS A 328 -27.90 15.93 -13.92
N GLN A 329 -28.85 16.86 -14.04
CA GLN A 329 -29.78 16.93 -15.18
C GLN A 329 -29.08 16.99 -16.55
N ARG A 330 -27.87 17.57 -16.60
CA ARG A 330 -27.02 17.64 -17.80
C ARG A 330 -26.59 16.25 -18.29
N ASP A 331 -26.34 15.33 -17.37
CA ASP A 331 -25.73 14.03 -17.67
C ASP A 331 -26.81 12.95 -17.94
N ASN A 332 -28.09 13.24 -17.65
CA ASN A 332 -29.22 12.38 -18.03
C ASN A 332 -29.31 12.15 -19.55
N ALA A 333 -28.97 13.15 -20.36
CA ALA A 333 -28.97 13.00 -21.82
C ALA A 333 -27.92 11.99 -22.31
N ARG A 334 -26.80 11.83 -21.59
CA ARG A 334 -25.74 10.87 -21.92
C ARG A 334 -26.11 9.44 -21.56
N LEU A 335 -27.00 9.24 -20.58
CA LEU A 335 -27.44 7.91 -20.15
C LEU A 335 -28.51 7.31 -21.09
N ILE A 336 -29.25 8.15 -21.82
CA ILE A 336 -30.39 7.76 -22.67
C ILE A 336 -30.00 7.64 -24.15
N ALA A 337 -28.92 8.29 -24.57
CA ALA A 337 -28.44 8.33 -25.97
C ALA A 337 -27.52 7.16 -26.30
#